data_AF-A0A5C5RGZ9-F1
#
_entry.id   AF-A0A5C5RGZ9-F1
#
_cell.length_a   1.000
_cell.length_b   1.000
_cell.length_c   1.000
_cell.angle_alpha   90.00
_cell.angle_beta   90.00
_cell.angle_gamma   90.00
#
_symmetry.space_group_name_H-M   'P 1'
#
loop_
_entity.id
_entity.type
_entity.pdbx_description
1 polymer ?
#
loop_
_entity_poly.entity_id
_entity_poly.type
_entity_poly.pdbx_seq_one_letter_code
_entity_poly.pdbx_strand_id
1 'polypeptide(L)'
;MANFMTLGTSFIYGNIPGIVAERSWSNVRIFGMNIFDAFDYISANILFITTSLLSAIFIGFVLKRDIALKELTNGGTINQKIAPILFYHIKFVIPALILLIFAFSFA
;
A
#
# COMPACT_ATOMS: atom_id res chain seq x y z
N MET A 1 -20.17 -15.98 13.69
CA MET A 1 -19.98 -17.11 12.76
C MET A 1 -19.59 -16.66 11.35
N ALA A 2 -20.29 -15.69 10.74
CA ALA A 2 -20.03 -15.22 9.37
C ALA A 2 -18.58 -14.75 9.11
N ASN A 3 -17.95 -14.02 10.03
CA ASN A 3 -16.58 -13.52 9.85
C ASN A 3 -15.53 -14.63 9.75
N PHE A 4 -15.72 -15.76 10.44
CA PHE A 4 -14.78 -16.87 10.37
C PHE A 4 -14.90 -17.62 9.04
N MET A 5 -16.12 -17.75 8.52
CA MET A 5 -16.38 -18.36 7.21
C MET A 5 -15.82 -17.48 6.08
N THR A 6 -16.03 -16.16 6.11
CA THR A 6 -15.50 -15.26 5.09
C THR A 6 -13.97 -15.23 5.07
N LEU A 7 -13.33 -15.16 6.25
CA LEU A 7 -11.86 -15.24 6.37
C LEU A 7 -11.32 -16.57 5.84
N GLY A 8 -11.98 -17.69 6.15
CA GLY A 8 -11.60 -19.01 5.65
C GLY A 8 -11.70 -19.14 4.13
N THR A 9 -12.79 -18.66 3.53
CA THR A 9 -12.95 -18.67 2.06
C THR A 9 -11.92 -17.80 1.35
N SER A 10 -11.62 -16.60 1.85
CA SER A 10 -10.60 -15.73 1.24
C SER A 10 -9.20 -16.33 1.34
N PHE A 11 -8.90 -17.05 2.42
CA PHE A 11 -7.61 -17.70 2.59
C PHE A 11 -7.41 -18.82 1.56
N ILE A 12 -8.42 -19.66 1.36
CA ILE A 12 -8.40 -20.80 0.42
C ILE A 12 -8.40 -20.30 -1.03
N TYR A 13 -9.33 -19.43 -1.39
CA TYR A 13 -9.45 -18.92 -2.77
C TYR A 13 -8.36 -17.90 -3.14
N GLY A 14 -7.74 -17.22 -2.17
CA GLY A 14 -6.66 -16.27 -2.44
C GLY A 14 -5.29 -16.96 -2.57
N ASN A 15 -4.93 -17.82 -1.62
CA ASN A 15 -3.56 -18.36 -1.56
C ASN A 15 -3.34 -19.55 -2.50
N ILE A 16 -4.33 -20.45 -2.63
CA ILE A 16 -4.14 -21.70 -3.40
C ILE A 16 -3.99 -21.42 -4.91
N PRO A 17 -4.81 -20.56 -5.55
CA PRO A 17 -4.62 -20.23 -6.96
C PRO A 17 -3.32 -19.48 -7.23
N GLY A 18 -2.86 -18.61 -6.31
CA GLY A 18 -1.58 -17.91 -6.45
C GLY A 18 -0.40 -18.87 -6.52
N ILE A 19 -0.30 -19.82 -5.57
CA ILE A 19 0.80 -20.79 -5.52
C ILE A 19 0.76 -21.77 -6.71
N VAL A 20 -0.43 -22.19 -7.14
CA VAL A 20 -0.60 -23.09 -8.29
C VAL A 20 -0.33 -22.37 -9.61
N ALA A 21 -0.71 -21.10 -9.72
CA ALA A 21 -0.43 -20.30 -10.89
C ALA A 21 1.07 -20.04 -11.06
N GLU A 22 1.77 -19.65 -10.00
CA GLU A 22 3.23 -19.47 -9.99
C GLU A 22 3.98 -20.73 -10.44
N ARG A 23 3.52 -21.92 -10.02
CA ARG A 23 4.22 -23.19 -10.27
C ARG A 23 3.78 -23.98 -11.51
N SER A 24 2.49 -24.06 -11.80
CA SER A 24 1.92 -25.01 -12.78
C SER A 24 1.53 -24.35 -14.12
N TRP A 25 1.12 -23.07 -14.09
CA TRP A 25 0.73 -22.31 -15.29
C TRP A 25 1.86 -21.52 -15.94
N SER A 26 3.12 -21.78 -15.57
CA SER A 26 4.33 -21.17 -16.15
C SER A 26 4.53 -21.42 -17.67
N ASN A 27 3.65 -22.20 -18.30
CA ASN A 27 3.66 -22.54 -19.72
C ASN A 27 2.77 -21.62 -20.58
N VAL A 28 1.82 -20.88 -20.00
CA VAL A 28 1.06 -19.83 -20.72
C VAL A 28 1.81 -18.51 -20.57
N ARG A 29 2.92 -18.40 -21.30
CA ARG A 29 3.78 -17.21 -21.31
C ARG A 29 3.26 -16.22 -22.36
N ILE A 30 2.68 -15.13 -21.91
CA ILE A 30 2.57 -13.92 -22.74
C ILE A 30 3.76 -13.06 -22.33
N PHE A 31 4.68 -12.78 -23.27
CA PHE A 31 5.86 -11.92 -23.04
C PHE A 31 6.93 -12.43 -22.05
N GLY A 32 7.01 -13.74 -21.80
CA GLY A 32 8.12 -14.34 -21.03
C GLY A 32 7.98 -14.28 -19.50
N MET A 33 6.90 -13.67 -19.00
CA MET A 33 6.48 -13.70 -17.59
C MET A 33 5.16 -14.45 -17.45
N ASN A 34 4.89 -15.03 -16.28
CA ASN A 34 3.60 -15.65 -16.00
C ASN A 34 2.53 -14.54 -15.88
N ILE A 35 1.28 -14.81 -16.27
CA ILE A 35 0.18 -13.81 -16.20
C ILE A 35 0.03 -13.27 -14.77
N PHE A 36 0.26 -14.13 -13.78
CA PHE A 36 0.23 -13.76 -12.37
C PHE A 36 1.45 -12.94 -11.94
N ASP A 37 2.64 -13.20 -12.48
CA ASP A 37 3.84 -12.39 -12.20
C ASP A 37 3.70 -10.98 -12.77
N ALA A 38 3.14 -10.85 -13.98
CA ALA A 38 2.86 -9.56 -14.59
C ALA A 38 1.80 -8.78 -13.78
N PHE A 39 0.77 -9.47 -13.29
CA PHE A 39 -0.23 -8.86 -12.41
C PHE A 39 0.37 -8.42 -11.06
N ASP A 40 1.21 -9.25 -10.45
CA ASP A 40 1.88 -8.92 -9.19
C ASP A 40 2.82 -7.72 -9.36
N TYR A 41 3.59 -7.67 -10.46
CA TYR A 41 4.45 -6.54 -10.80
C TYR A 41 3.64 -5.23 -10.95
N ILE A 42 2.52 -5.26 -11.70
CA ILE A 42 1.66 -4.09 -11.87
C ILE A 42 1.04 -3.67 -10.52
N SER A 43 0.60 -4.62 -9.72
CA SER A 43 -0.02 -4.33 -8.43
C SER A 43 0.98 -3.74 -7.42
N ALA A 44 2.12 -4.40 -7.24
CA ALA A 44 3.12 -4.02 -6.23
C ALA A 44 3.92 -2.78 -6.63
N ASN A 45 4.36 -2.66 -7.89
CA ASN A 45 5.21 -1.54 -8.30
C ASN A 45 4.44 -0.34 -8.83
N ILE A 46 3.28 -0.54 -9.47
CA ILE A 46 2.54 0.59 -10.07
C ILE A 46 1.39 1.02 -9.17
N LEU A 47 0.44 0.11 -8.88
CA LEU A 47 -0.77 0.47 -8.13
C LEU A 47 -0.47 0.88 -6.69
N PHE A 48 0.37 0.12 -5.98
CA PHE A 48 0.69 0.39 -4.58
C PHE A 48 1.52 1.68 -4.41
N ILE A 49 2.55 1.88 -5.23
CA ILE A 49 3.39 3.08 -5.19
C ILE A 49 2.57 4.33 -5.54
N THR A 50 1.75 4.26 -6.60
CA THR A 50 0.89 5.38 -7.01
C THR A 50 -0.13 5.75 -5.93
N THR A 51 -0.79 4.76 -5.34
CA THR A 51 -1.78 4.98 -4.27
C THR A 51 -1.12 5.57 -3.03
N SER A 52 0.06 5.08 -2.66
CA SER A 52 0.83 5.59 -1.52
C SER A 52 1.29 7.03 -1.75
N LEU A 53 1.76 7.35 -2.96
CA LEU A 53 2.18 8.71 -3.32
C LEU A 53 1.00 9.68 -3.26
N LEU A 54 -0.14 9.30 -3.83
CA LEU A 54 -1.35 10.11 -3.83
C LEU A 54 -1.87 10.35 -2.41
N SER A 55 -1.83 9.32 -1.56
CA SER A 55 -2.19 9.41 -0.14
C SER A 55 -1.27 10.36 0.63
N ALA A 56 0.06 10.25 0.43
CA ALA A 56 1.02 11.15 1.06
C ALA A 56 0.83 12.61 0.65
N ILE A 57 0.59 12.87 -0.65
CA ILE A 57 0.27 14.21 -1.15
C ILE A 57 -1.06 14.70 -0.57
N PHE A 58 -2.07 13.85 -0.51
CA PHE A 58 -3.38 14.19 0.06
C PHE A 58 -3.25 14.63 1.53
N ILE A 59 -2.55 13.85 2.36
CA ILE A 59 -2.35 14.19 3.78
C ILE A 59 -1.46 15.44 3.94
N GLY A 60 -0.42 15.59 3.12
CA GLY A 60 0.56 16.68 3.26
C GLY A 60 0.11 18.04 2.70
N PHE A 61 -0.74 18.05 1.67
CA PHE A 61 -1.14 19.26 0.93
C PHE A 61 -2.64 19.53 0.88
N VAL A 62 -3.50 18.50 0.86
CA VAL A 62 -4.96 18.66 0.72
C VAL A 62 -5.64 18.71 2.10
N LEU A 63 -5.19 17.89 3.04
CA LEU A 63 -5.78 17.82 4.37
C LEU A 63 -5.39 19.04 5.21
N LYS A 64 -6.39 19.71 5.80
CA LYS A 64 -6.15 20.84 6.72
C LYS A 64 -5.34 20.35 7.92
N ARG A 65 -4.26 21.05 8.25
CA ARG A 65 -3.35 20.72 9.36
C ARG A 65 -4.11 20.45 10.67
N ASP A 66 -5.12 21.24 10.99
CA ASP A 66 -5.90 21.07 12.23
C ASP A 66 -6.70 19.76 12.25
N ILE A 67 -7.24 19.33 11.10
CA ILE A 67 -7.98 18.06 10.98
C ILE A 67 -7.00 16.89 11.08
N ALA A 68 -5.86 16.97 10.39
CA ALA A 68 -4.82 15.95 10.45
C ALA A 68 -4.27 15.77 11.88
N LEU A 69 -4.02 16.88 12.58
CA LEU A 69 -3.58 16.85 13.97
C LEU A 69 -4.66 16.32 14.90
N LYS A 70 -5.93 16.66 14.67
CA LYS A 70 -7.05 16.16 15.47
C LYS A 70 -7.24 14.66 15.30
N GLU A 71 -7.10 14.13 14.08
CA GLU A 71 -7.08 12.68 13.82
C GLU A 71 -5.89 11.99 14.50
N LEU A 72 -4.67 12.55 14.36
CA LEU A 72 -3.47 11.99 15.00
C LEU A 72 -3.53 12.01 16.53
N THR A 73 -4.19 13.01 17.10
CA THR A 73 -4.38 13.20 18.54
C THR A 73 -5.65 12.50 19.03
N ASN A 74 -6.38 11.82 18.14
CA ASN A 74 -7.66 11.16 18.39
C ASN A 74 -8.68 12.07 19.11
N GLY A 75 -8.77 13.33 18.68
CA GLY A 75 -9.65 14.34 19.26
C GLY A 75 -9.15 15.01 20.55
N GLY A 76 -7.90 14.79 20.96
CA GLY A 76 -7.30 15.47 22.12
C GLY A 76 -6.78 14.54 23.23
N THR A 77 -6.98 13.23 23.10
CA THR A 77 -6.66 12.24 24.14
C THR A 77 -5.19 11.83 24.19
N ILE A 78 -4.40 12.03 23.12
CA ILE A 78 -3.00 11.59 23.05
C ILE A 78 -2.07 12.74 22.63
N ASN A 79 -1.05 13.01 23.46
CA ASN A 79 0.10 13.91 23.27
C ASN A 79 0.11 14.83 22.02
N GLN A 80 -0.45 16.04 22.19
CA GLN A 80 -0.48 17.11 21.19
C GLN A 80 0.90 17.58 20.69
N LYS A 81 1.98 17.27 21.42
CA LYS A 81 3.34 17.63 21.04
C LYS A 81 3.93 16.73 19.95
N ILE A 82 3.48 15.47 19.86
CA ILE A 82 4.03 14.48 18.91
C ILE A 82 3.29 14.55 17.56
N ALA A 83 2.00 14.92 17.59
CA ALA A 83 1.17 15.10 16.40
C ALA A 83 1.79 16.03 15.32
N PRO A 84 2.33 17.23 15.63
CA PRO A 84 2.94 18.09 14.61
C PRO A 84 4.27 17.55 14.06
N ILE A 85 5.02 16.80 14.86
CA ILE A 85 6.27 16.14 14.42
C ILE A 85 5.96 14.99 13.46
N LEU A 86 4.94 14.18 13.78
CA LEU A 86 4.45 13.13 12.89
C LEU A 86 3.88 13.70 11.59
N PHE A 87 3.13 14.79 11.66
CA PHE A 87 2.62 15.46 10.46
C PHE A 87 3.75 15.94 9.54
N TYR A 88 4.85 16.46 10.11
CA TYR A 88 6.04 16.83 9.33
C TYR A 88 6.72 15.61 8.70
N HIS A 89 6.80 14.48 9.41
CA HIS A 89 7.31 13.23 8.85
C HIS A 89 6.44 12.74 7.70
N ILE A 90 5.12 12.77 7.83
CA ILE A 90 4.20 12.36 6.75
C ILE A 90 4.34 13.27 5.54
N LYS A 91 4.52 14.58 5.76
CA LYS A 91 4.64 15.56 4.67
C LYS A 91 5.97 15.49 3.91
N PHE A 92 7.07 15.17 4.58
CA PHE A 92 8.41 15.21 3.96
C PHE A 92 9.07 13.82 3.81
N VAL A 93 9.02 12.99 4.85
CA VAL A 93 9.74 11.71 4.88
C VAL A 93 9.03 10.66 4.02
N ILE A 94 7.70 10.57 4.12
CA ILE A 94 6.92 9.59 3.34
C ILE A 94 7.03 9.81 1.82
N PRO A 95 6.80 11.01 1.26
CA PRO A 95 6.94 11.21 -0.19
C PRO A 95 8.39 11.01 -0.67
N ALA A 96 9.40 11.33 0.16
CA ALA A 96 10.79 11.05 -0.15
C ALA A 96 11.10 9.54 -0.21
N LEU A 97 10.59 8.76 0.75
CA LEU A 97 10.72 7.30 0.72
C LEU A 97 10.05 6.69 -0.51
N ILE A 98 8.86 7.16 -0.87
CA ILE A 98 8.12 6.64 -2.03
C ILE A 98 8.87 6.95 -3.33
N LEU A 99 9.45 8.15 -3.47
CA LEU A 99 10.32 8.49 -4.61
C LEU A 99 11.56 7.59 -4.67
N LEU A 100 12.16 7.26 -3.53
CA LEU A 100 13.32 6.37 -3.48
C LEU A 100 12.95 4.94 -3.89
N ILE A 101 11.80 4.42 -3.42
CA ILE A 101 11.30 3.10 -3.84
C ILE A 101 10.98 3.09 -5.33
N PHE A 102 10.36 4.14 -5.85
CA PHE A 102 10.09 4.27 -7.29
C PHE A 102 11.38 4.26 -8.11
N ALA A 103 12.41 4.99 -7.68
CA ALA A 103 13.72 5.00 -8.34
C ALA A 103 14.39 3.62 -8.32
N PHE A 104 14.31 2.89 -7.21
CA PHE A 104 14.86 1.54 -7.07
C PHE A 104 14.08 0.48 -7.85
N SER A 105 12.76 0.65 -7.98
CA SER A 105 11.88 -0.29 -8.69
C SER A 105 12.07 -0.23 -10.22
N PHE A 106 12.52 0.93 -10.72
CA PHE A 106 12.77 1.15 -12.15
C PHE A 106 14.25 0.96 -12.56
N ALA A 107 15.17 0.85 -11.59
CA ALA A 107 16.60 0.60 -11.80
C ALA A 107 16.91 -0.91 -11.83
#